data_AF-A0A833WIV6-F1
#
_entry.id   AF-A0A833WIV6-F1
#
_cell.length_a   1.000
_cell.length_b   1.000
_cell.length_c   1.000
_cell.angle_alpha   90.00
_cell.angle_beta   90.00
_cell.angle_gamma   90.00
#
_symmetry.space_group_name_H-M   'P 1'
#
loop_
_entity.id
_entity.type
_entity.pdbx_description
1 polymer ?
#
loop_
_entity_poly.entity_id
_entity_poly.type
_entity_poly.pdbx_seq_one_letter_code
_entity_poly.pdbx_strand_id
1 'polypeptide(L)'
;MLHSHGSQGSQEFQMEVNVLGQLRHPNLVKLIGSCPEAFALIYEYLPNGSLEDRLKCKDNSPPLSWQTRLRIAIELCSVLVYLHSSTRPRTIVHGDLKPANILLDSNY
;
A
#
# COMPACT_ATOMS: atom_id res chain seq x y z
N MET A 1 -0.41 -13.24 1.25
CA MET A 1 -0.03 -14.13 2.37
C MET A 1 1.45 -13.94 2.60
N LEU A 2 1.85 -13.43 3.76
CA LEU A 2 3.25 -13.48 4.18
C LEU A 2 3.59 -14.96 4.38
N HIS A 3 4.48 -15.50 3.55
CA HIS A 3 4.84 -16.91 3.61
C HIS A 3 5.63 -17.19 4.90
N SER A 4 5.25 -18.24 5.63
CA SER A 4 5.93 -18.70 6.83
C SER A 4 7.26 -19.39 6.46
N HIS A 5 8.32 -18.61 6.27
CA HIS A 5 9.67 -19.14 6.13
C HIS A 5 10.63 -18.43 7.10
N GLY A 6 10.75 -19.00 8.30
CA GLY A 6 11.83 -18.73 9.25
C GLY A 6 11.88 -17.32 9.87
N SER A 7 13.00 -17.02 10.51
CA SER A 7 13.30 -15.77 11.24
C SER A 7 13.14 -14.48 10.41
N GLN A 8 13.04 -14.61 9.09
CA GLN A 8 12.89 -13.48 8.16
C GLN A 8 11.45 -12.95 8.14
N GLY A 9 10.43 -13.83 8.09
CA GLY A 9 9.03 -13.41 8.14
C GLY A 9 8.64 -12.74 9.47
N SER A 10 9.26 -13.14 10.58
CA SER A 10 9.08 -12.45 11.88
C SER A 10 9.71 -11.06 11.91
N GLN A 11 10.83 -10.85 11.21
CA GLN A 11 11.49 -9.55 11.14
C GLN A 11 10.71 -8.58 10.25
N GLU A 12 10.22 -9.03 9.10
CA GLU A 12 9.37 -8.25 8.20
C GLU A 12 8.07 -7.84 8.89
N PHE A 13 7.40 -8.78 9.57
CA PHE A 13 6.20 -8.49 10.34
C PHE A 13 6.45 -7.44 11.43
N GLN A 14 7.52 -7.60 12.22
CA GLN A 14 7.84 -6.65 13.29
C GLN A 14 8.26 -5.28 12.75
N MET A 15 8.95 -5.25 11.61
CA MET A 15 9.30 -4.01 10.92
C MET A 15 8.06 -3.30 10.40
N GLU A 16 7.13 -4.00 9.76
CA GLU A 16 5.87 -3.43 9.30
C GLU A 16 5.04 -2.87 10.46
N VAL A 17 4.90 -3.61 11.56
CA VAL A 17 4.18 -3.13 12.75
C VAL A 17 4.82 -1.87 13.33
N ASN A 18 6.15 -1.84 13.48
CA ASN A 18 6.84 -0.71 14.12
C ASN A 18 6.95 0.51 13.20
N VAL A 19 7.17 0.31 11.90
CA VAL A 19 7.37 1.38 10.92
C VAL A 19 6.03 1.82 10.33
N LEU A 20 5.30 0.92 9.65
CA LEU A 20 4.04 1.26 8.98
C LEU A 20 2.96 1.70 9.98
N GLY A 21 2.99 1.15 11.19
CA GLY A 21 2.08 1.56 12.27
C GLY A 21 2.16 3.06 12.60
N GLN A 22 3.29 3.72 12.33
CA GLN A 22 3.50 5.15 12.60
C GLN A 22 3.27 6.06 11.38
N LEU A 23 3.23 5.49 10.17
CA LEU A 23 3.08 6.26 8.94
C LEU A 23 1.64 6.72 8.74
N ARG A 24 1.46 8.00 8.43
CA ARG A 24 0.16 8.60 8.16
C ARG A 24 0.29 9.55 6.98
N HIS A 25 -0.36 9.21 5.88
CA HIS A 25 -0.44 10.01 4.67
C HIS A 25 -1.78 9.71 3.96
N PRO A 26 -2.48 10.70 3.37
CA PRO A 26 -3.80 10.48 2.76
C PRO A 26 -3.80 9.45 1.63
N ASN A 27 -2.68 9.28 0.91
CA ASN A 27 -2.51 8.30 -0.16
C ASN A 27 -1.65 7.08 0.26
N LEU A 28 -1.60 6.76 1.55
CA LEU A 28 -0.97 5.54 2.08
C LEU A 28 -2.01 4.72 2.83
N VAL A 29 -2.17 3.45 2.47
CA VAL A 29 -3.09 2.55 3.15
C VAL A 29 -2.78 2.47 4.64
N LYS A 30 -3.79 2.68 5.47
CA LYS A 30 -3.65 2.73 6.92
C LYS A 30 -3.59 1.33 7.50
N LEU A 31 -2.49 1.02 8.17
CA LEU A 31 -2.41 -0.11 9.10
C LEU A 31 -3.23 0.22 10.36
N ILE A 32 -4.30 -0.54 10.59
CA ILE A 32 -5.19 -0.41 11.76
C ILE A 32 -4.62 -1.17 12.95
N GLY A 33 -4.04 -2.34 12.72
CA GLY A 33 -3.47 -3.17 13.78
C GLY A 33 -2.77 -4.42 13.25
N SER A 34 -2.36 -5.27 14.18
CA SER A 34 -1.70 -6.55 13.87
C SER A 34 -2.14 -7.64 14.85
N CYS A 35 -2.07 -8.89 14.41
CA CYS A 35 -2.25 -10.09 15.22
C CYS A 35 -0.98 -10.93 15.13
N PRO A 36 -0.06 -10.80 16.11
CA PRO A 36 1.21 -11.53 16.11
C PRO A 36 1.05 -13.05 16.10
N GLU A 37 0.03 -13.58 16.77
CA GLU A 37 -0.24 -15.01 16.86
C GLU A 37 -0.55 -15.64 15.49
N ALA A 38 -1.14 -14.84 14.59
CA ALA A 38 -1.48 -15.24 13.23
C ALA A 38 -0.52 -14.67 12.17
N PHE A 39 0.52 -13.92 12.57
CA PHE A 39 1.37 -13.13 11.67
C PHE A 39 0.54 -12.29 10.68
N ALA A 40 -0.57 -11.72 11.15
CA ALA A 40 -1.53 -11.01 10.31
C ALA A 40 -1.51 -9.50 10.57
N LEU A 41 -1.69 -8.73 9.49
CA LEU A 41 -1.79 -7.28 9.52
C LEU A 41 -3.19 -6.88 9.09
N ILE A 42 -3.80 -5.96 9.84
CA ILE A 42 -5.15 -5.48 9.60
C ILE A 42 -5.04 -4.07 9.01
N TYR A 43 -5.40 -3.94 7.74
CA TYR A 43 -5.45 -2.68 7.01
C TYR A 43 -6.89 -2.16 6.89
N GLU A 44 -7.03 -0.87 6.59
CA GLU A 44 -8.31 -0.37 6.11
C GLU A 44 -8.74 -1.04 4.80
N TYR A 45 -10.05 -1.13 4.59
CA TYR A 45 -10.61 -1.78 3.42
C TYR A 45 -10.82 -0.77 2.29
N LEU A 46 -10.30 -1.09 1.10
CA LEU A 46 -10.42 -0.29 -0.12
C LEU A 46 -11.25 -1.08 -1.16
N PRO A 47 -12.47 -0.61 -1.52
CA PRO A 47 -13.45 -1.45 -2.19
C PRO A 47 -13.18 -1.68 -3.69
N ASN A 48 -12.39 -0.83 -4.34
CA ASN A 48 -12.24 -0.84 -5.81
C ASN A 48 -11.03 -1.66 -6.31
N GLY A 49 -10.46 -2.50 -5.45
CA GLY A 49 -9.37 -3.39 -5.80
C GLY A 49 -8.08 -2.64 -6.16
N SER A 50 -7.27 -3.25 -7.02
CA SER A 50 -5.98 -2.70 -7.43
C SER A 50 -6.04 -1.87 -8.72
N LEU A 51 -5.06 -1.01 -8.92
CA LEU A 51 -4.84 -0.33 -10.19
C LEU A 51 -4.63 -1.34 -11.33
N GLU A 52 -4.01 -2.48 -11.05
CA GLU A 52 -3.86 -3.55 -12.05
C GLU A 52 -5.22 -4.06 -12.55
N ASP A 53 -6.17 -4.34 -11.64
CA ASP A 53 -7.51 -4.78 -12.00
C ASP A 53 -8.22 -3.75 -12.89
N ARG A 54 -8.08 -2.46 -12.56
CA ARG A 54 -8.67 -1.36 -13.33
C ARG A 54 -8.01 -1.14 -14.68
N LEU A 55 -6.70 -1.26 -14.78
CA LEU A 55 -5.98 -1.17 -16.06
C LEU A 55 -6.36 -2.33 -16.99
N LYS A 56 -6.63 -3.52 -16.44
CA LYS A 56 -7.13 -4.68 -17.19
C LYS A 56 -8.62 -4.63 -17.51
N CYS A 57 -9.34 -3.58 -17.09
CA CYS A 57 -10.78 -3.45 -17.26
C CYS A 57 -11.54 -4.68 -16.71
N LYS A 58 -11.08 -5.22 -15.58
CA LYS A 58 -11.69 -6.37 -14.90
C LYS A 58 -13.17 -6.12 -14.65
N ASP A 59 -13.97 -7.19 -14.71
CA ASP A 59 -15.43 -7.15 -14.54
C ASP A 59 -16.14 -6.18 -15.51
N ASN A 60 -15.58 -6.01 -16.72
CA ASN A 60 -16.05 -5.08 -17.75
C ASN A 60 -16.09 -3.61 -17.30
N SER A 61 -15.26 -3.25 -16.31
CA SER A 61 -15.16 -1.87 -15.87
C SER A 61 -14.60 -0.97 -16.98
N PRO A 62 -15.09 0.27 -17.13
CA PRO A 62 -14.63 1.14 -18.20
C PRO A 62 -13.15 1.50 -18.03
N PRO A 63 -12.44 1.78 -19.13
CA PRO A 63 -11.06 2.27 -19.06
C PRO A 63 -10.96 3.54 -18.22
N LEU A 64 -9.89 3.65 -17.44
CA LEU A 64 -9.61 4.88 -16.69
C LEU A 64 -9.44 6.06 -17.65
N SER A 65 -10.13 7.17 -17.36
CA SER A 65 -9.93 8.42 -18.10
C SER A 65 -8.50 8.95 -17.89
N TRP A 66 -8.04 9.79 -18.81
CA TRP A 66 -6.72 10.40 -18.70
C TRP A 66 -6.56 11.22 -17.41
N GLN A 67 -7.59 11.98 -17.04
CA GLN A 67 -7.60 12.78 -15.82
C GLN A 67 -7.45 11.90 -14.57
N THR A 68 -8.12 10.75 -14.53
CA THR A 68 -8.02 9.81 -13.41
C THR A 68 -6.61 9.23 -13.29
N ARG A 69 -6.00 8.85 -14.42
CA ARG A 69 -4.62 8.33 -14.44
C ARG A 69 -3.62 9.36 -13.92
N LEU A 70 -3.78 10.63 -14.30
CA LEU A 70 -2.95 11.72 -13.81
C LEU A 70 -3.12 11.93 -12.30
N ARG A 71 -4.36 11.92 -11.78
CA ARG A 71 -4.61 12.01 -10.34
C ARG A 71 -3.89 10.89 -9.57
N ILE A 72 -4.06 9.63 -10.01
CA ILE A 72 -3.39 8.48 -9.39
C ILE A 72 -1.86 8.64 -9.40
N ALA A 73 -1.28 9.11 -10.51
CA ALA A 73 0.16 9.34 -10.60
C ALA A 73 0.65 10.44 -9.64
N ILE A 74 -0.10 11.54 -9.50
CA ILE A 74 0.22 12.64 -8.59
C ILE A 74 0.16 12.17 -7.13
N GLU A 75 -0.91 11.45 -6.78
CA GLU A 75 -1.11 10.90 -5.43
C GLU A 75 -0.02 9.88 -5.07
N LEU A 76 0.36 9.03 -6.03
CA LEU A 76 1.47 8.09 -5.86
C LEU A 76 2.80 8.83 -5.62
N CYS A 77 3.08 9.89 -6.39
CA CYS A 77 4.25 10.73 -6.15
C CYS A 77 4.23 11.36 -4.76
N SER A 78 3.07 11.82 -4.28
CA SER A 78 2.92 12.41 -2.94
C SER A 78 3.33 11.43 -1.84
N VAL A 79 2.81 10.19 -1.88
CA VAL A 79 3.16 9.19 -0.87
C VAL A 79 4.63 8.77 -0.98
N LEU A 80 5.20 8.67 -2.19
CA LEU A 80 6.62 8.36 -2.36
C LEU A 80 7.52 9.46 -1.79
N VAL A 81 7.18 10.73 -2.02
CA VAL A 81 7.90 11.86 -1.41
C VAL A 81 7.82 11.79 0.11
N TYR A 82 6.64 11.50 0.67
CA TYR A 82 6.46 11.31 2.11
C TYR A 82 7.33 10.19 2.68
N LEU A 83 7.31 9.00 2.06
CA LEU A 83 8.11 7.84 2.48
C LEU A 83 9.62 8.13 2.40
N HIS A 84 10.05 8.81 1.34
CA HIS A 84 11.46 9.12 1.13
C HIS A 84 11.97 10.26 2.03
N SER A 85 11.08 11.18 2.43
CA SER A 85 11.41 12.35 3.25
C SER A 85 11.25 12.10 4.76
N SER A 86 10.63 10.99 5.15
CA SER A 86 10.42 10.64 6.56
C SER A 86 11.75 10.38 7.27
N THR A 87 12.13 11.31 8.16
CA THR A 87 13.36 11.22 8.95
C THR A 87 13.11 10.44 10.25
N ARG A 88 13.26 9.09 10.21
CA ARG A 88 13.82 8.22 11.28
C ARG A 88 13.47 6.73 11.07
N PRO A 89 14.40 5.78 11.27
CA PRO A 89 15.85 5.91 11.31
C PRO A 89 16.51 5.85 9.92
N ARG A 90 15.75 5.56 8.85
CA ARG A 90 16.20 5.52 7.45
C ARG A 90 15.05 5.89 6.50
N THR A 91 15.40 6.45 5.35
CA THR A 91 14.50 6.58 4.18
C THR A 91 13.75 5.28 3.95
N ILE A 92 12.42 5.35 3.86
CA ILE A 92 11.59 4.17 3.63
C ILE A 92 11.46 3.98 2.13
N VAL A 93 12.05 2.90 1.61
CA VAL A 93 11.88 2.48 0.22
C VAL A 93 10.75 1.46 0.17
N HIS A 94 9.74 1.69 -0.66
CA HIS A 94 8.60 0.77 -0.80
C HIS A 94 9.03 -0.66 -1.21
N GLY A 95 10.04 -0.78 -2.09
CA GLY A 95 10.66 -2.06 -2.45
C GLY A 95 9.89 -2.90 -3.48
N ASP A 96 8.56 -2.84 -3.50
CA ASP A 96 7.71 -3.61 -4.44
C ASP A 96 6.63 -2.75 -5.11
N LEU A 97 7.03 -1.60 -5.68
CA LEU A 97 6.06 -0.69 -6.31
C LEU A 97 5.61 -1.24 -7.67
N LYS A 98 4.34 -1.62 -7.77
CA LYS A 98 3.70 -2.13 -9.00
C LYS A 98 2.19 -1.88 -8.97
N PRO A 99 1.49 -1.93 -10.12
CA PRO A 99 0.04 -1.65 -10.17
C PRO A 99 -0.82 -2.53 -9.25
N ALA A 100 -0.40 -3.76 -8.97
CA ALA A 100 -1.11 -4.66 -8.06
C ALA A 100 -1.07 -4.21 -6.58
N ASN A 101 -0.09 -3.37 -6.21
CA ASN A 101 0.08 -2.85 -4.84
C ASN A 101 -0.45 -1.41 -4.70
N ILE A 102 -1.10 -0.86 -5.73
CA ILE A 102 -1.77 0.44 -5.67
C ILE A 102 -3.26 0.14 -5.55
N LEU A 103 -3.84 0.40 -4.39
CA LEU A 103 -5.25 0.13 -4.11
C LEU A 103 -6.09 1.38 -4.32
N LEU A 104 -7.35 1.19 -4.72
CA LEU A 104 -8.26 2.27 -5.06
C LEU A 104 -9.41 2.36 -4.05
N ASP A 105 -9.58 3.56 -3.49
CA ASP A 105 -10.66 3.87 -2.56
C ASP A 105 -12.00 4.06 -3.31
N SER A 106 -13.06 4.45 -2.60
CA SER A 106 -14.37 4.70 -3.20
C SER A 106 -14.42 5.94 -4.14
N ASN A 107 -13.43 6.82 -4.10
CA ASN A 107 -13.42 8.14 -4.74
C ASN A 107 -12.36 8.29 -5.85
N TYR A 108 -11.72 7.17 -6.23
CA TYR A 108 -10.59 7.12 -7.16
C TYR A 108 -10.84 7.74 -8.52
#